data_AF-V4NNZ5-F1
#
_entry.id   AF-V4NNZ5-F1
#
_cell.length_a   1.000
_cell.length_b   1.000
_cell.length_c   1.000
_cell.angle_alpha   90.00
_cell.angle_beta   90.00
_cell.angle_gamma   90.00
#
_symmetry.space_group_name_H-M   'P 1'
#
loop_
_entity.id
_entity.type
_entity.pdbx_description
1 polymer ?
#
loop_
_entity_poly.entity_id
_entity_poly.type
_entity_poly.pdbx_seq_one_letter_code
_entity_poly.pdbx_strand_id
1 'polypeptide(L)'
;MPGHGDDTHAAGGQTGAHGAGDHTTGTVGTTEHAKDHGSGGLPQLQTEHWAGQIVWLLIIFTVFYTLMATVFTPRLRKVISNRGSTIAEDLANARANRDEAEAQAKDAAAETAAAHTASRKLAAEALARSNAEIAAQTAAEDTKLNARLSEAEARIRAARDTAMAHVTEIAGETAQVLVEKLTGKPATAAALKSAFGKVS
;
A
#
# COMPACT_ATOMS: atom_id res chain seq x y z
N MET A 1 -0.48 -7.44 -44.84
CA MET A 1 -1.95 -7.64 -44.86
C MET A 1 -2.59 -6.35 -45.33
N PRO A 2 -3.45 -6.38 -46.37
CA PRO A 2 -4.07 -5.21 -46.96
C PRO A 2 -5.30 -4.76 -46.16
N GLY A 3 -5.54 -3.44 -46.13
CA GLY A 3 -6.71 -2.82 -45.54
C GLY A 3 -7.97 -3.12 -46.36
N HIS A 4 -9.05 -3.48 -45.66
CA HIS A 4 -10.39 -3.59 -46.20
C HIS A 4 -11.10 -2.28 -45.88
N GLY A 5 -11.28 -1.45 -46.91
CA GLY A 5 -12.33 -0.45 -46.94
C GLY A 5 -13.48 -1.03 -47.74
N ASP A 6 -14.65 -1.12 -47.13
CA ASP A 6 -15.95 -1.10 -47.77
C ASP A 6 -16.98 -0.98 -46.65
N ASP A 7 -17.84 0.05 -46.75
CA ASP A 7 -19.22 0.12 -46.25
C ASP A 7 -19.73 1.56 -46.46
N THR A 8 -19.94 1.90 -47.74
CA THR A 8 -20.66 3.12 -48.13
C THR A 8 -22.16 2.80 -48.18
N HIS A 9 -22.87 3.03 -47.07
CA HIS A 9 -24.32 3.05 -47.07
C HIS A 9 -24.85 4.41 -47.55
N ALA A 10 -25.41 4.38 -48.75
CA ALA A 10 -26.14 5.45 -49.41
C ALA A 10 -27.42 5.84 -48.64
N ALA A 11 -27.54 7.11 -48.28
CA ALA A 11 -28.80 7.73 -47.87
C ALA A 11 -29.54 8.21 -49.13
N GLY A 12 -30.60 7.50 -49.51
CA GLY A 12 -31.52 7.91 -50.56
C GLY A 12 -32.43 9.05 -50.11
N GLY A 13 -32.14 10.27 -50.57
CA GLY A 13 -33.06 11.40 -50.53
C GLY A 13 -33.91 11.42 -51.81
N GLN A 14 -35.11 10.85 -51.76
CA GLN A 14 -36.13 11.03 -52.80
C GLN A 14 -36.72 12.43 -52.71
N THR A 15 -36.40 13.27 -53.69
CA THR A 15 -37.11 14.52 -54.01
C THR A 15 -38.03 14.24 -55.20
N GLY A 16 -39.30 13.97 -54.92
CA GLY A 16 -40.35 13.85 -55.93
C GLY A 16 -40.87 15.23 -56.29
N ALA A 17 -40.46 15.74 -57.45
CA ALA A 17 -41.04 16.92 -58.07
C ALA A 17 -42.47 16.62 -58.54
N HIS A 18 -43.46 17.26 -57.93
CA HIS A 18 -44.84 17.20 -58.41
C HIS A 18 -45.03 18.15 -59.60
N GLY A 19 -45.37 17.55 -60.73
CA GLY A 19 -45.62 18.21 -62.00
C GLY A 19 -46.84 19.11 -61.99
N ALA A 20 -46.76 20.12 -62.87
CA ALA A 20 -47.85 20.97 -63.26
C ALA A 20 -49.02 20.14 -63.82
N GLY A 21 -50.16 20.19 -63.12
CA GLY A 21 -51.45 19.73 -63.57
C GLY A 21 -52.40 20.92 -63.61
N ASP A 22 -52.63 21.43 -64.81
CA ASP A 22 -53.66 22.38 -65.17
C ASP A 22 -55.04 21.84 -64.77
N HIS A 23 -55.67 22.44 -63.77
CA HIS A 23 -57.07 22.17 -63.42
C HIS A 23 -57.92 23.37 -63.78
N THR A 24 -58.45 23.24 -64.99
CA THR A 24 -59.41 24.07 -65.66
C THR A 24 -60.75 24.11 -64.92
N THR A 25 -61.36 25.29 -64.98
CA THR A 25 -62.73 25.66 -64.63
C THR A 25 -63.78 24.60 -64.99
N GLY A 26 -64.64 24.25 -64.01
CA GLY A 26 -65.81 23.39 -64.19
C GLY A 26 -66.93 23.66 -63.18
N THR A 27 -67.72 24.69 -63.49
CA THR A 27 -69.19 24.81 -63.31
C THR A 27 -69.91 24.23 -62.08
N VAL A 28 -70.38 25.17 -61.24
CA VAL A 28 -71.71 25.33 -60.61
C VAL A 28 -72.49 24.07 -60.20
N GLY A 29 -72.58 23.86 -58.88
CA GLY A 29 -73.66 23.15 -58.23
C GLY A 29 -74.23 24.03 -57.12
N THR A 30 -75.27 24.80 -57.45
CA THR A 30 -76.06 25.54 -56.45
C THR A 30 -76.82 24.52 -55.61
N THR A 31 -76.74 24.63 -54.28
CA THR A 31 -77.81 24.16 -53.40
C THR A 31 -78.16 25.34 -52.51
N GLU A 32 -79.31 25.89 -52.84
CA GLU A 32 -79.97 26.97 -52.16
C GLU A 32 -80.24 26.59 -50.70
N HIS A 33 -79.71 27.37 -49.78
CA HIS A 33 -80.34 27.59 -48.48
C HIS A 33 -80.62 29.08 -48.34
N ALA A 34 -81.69 29.53 -48.99
CA ALA A 34 -82.32 30.79 -48.67
C ALA A 34 -83.12 30.62 -47.37
N LYS A 35 -82.56 31.05 -46.24
CA LYS A 35 -83.32 31.53 -45.09
C LYS A 35 -82.66 32.80 -44.53
N ASP A 36 -83.29 33.89 -44.91
CA ASP A 36 -83.36 35.22 -44.31
C ASP A 36 -82.67 35.38 -42.93
N HIS A 37 -81.58 36.15 -42.87
CA HIS A 37 -81.09 36.78 -41.63
C HIS A 37 -80.33 38.09 -41.94
N GLY A 38 -81.02 39.20 -41.69
CA GLY A 38 -80.56 40.44 -41.05
C GLY A 38 -79.12 40.95 -41.25
N SER A 39 -79.04 42.24 -41.59
CA SER A 39 -77.84 43.08 -41.49
C SER A 39 -76.98 42.81 -40.24
N GLY A 40 -75.72 42.38 -40.40
CA GLY A 40 -74.80 42.38 -39.26
C GLY A 40 -73.53 41.56 -39.45
N GLY A 41 -72.45 42.23 -39.89
CA GLY A 41 -71.06 41.81 -39.71
C GLY A 41 -70.66 40.45 -40.31
N LEU A 42 -69.37 40.14 -40.31
CA LEU A 42 -68.93 38.80 -40.72
C LEU A 42 -69.61 37.76 -39.80
N PRO A 43 -70.24 36.69 -40.33
CA PRO A 43 -71.00 35.72 -39.53
C PRO A 43 -70.17 35.02 -38.43
N GLN A 44 -68.84 35.10 -38.49
CA GLN A 44 -67.91 34.64 -37.44
C GLN A 44 -67.86 35.54 -36.17
N LEU A 45 -68.42 36.75 -36.22
CA LEU A 45 -68.42 37.71 -35.10
C LEU A 45 -69.79 37.84 -34.42
N GLN A 46 -70.75 36.96 -34.73
CA GLN A 46 -72.02 36.89 -34.01
C GLN A 46 -71.79 36.30 -32.61
N THR A 47 -71.89 37.14 -31.59
CA THR A 47 -71.51 36.82 -30.19
C THR A 47 -72.53 35.96 -29.43
N GLU A 48 -73.62 35.54 -30.07
CA GLU A 48 -74.73 34.81 -29.42
C GLU A 48 -74.30 33.46 -28.81
N HIS A 49 -73.30 32.78 -29.38
CA HIS A 49 -72.78 31.50 -28.85
C HIS A 49 -71.51 31.64 -27.99
N TRP A 50 -70.93 32.84 -27.91
CA TRP A 50 -69.66 33.06 -27.18
C TRP A 50 -69.83 32.83 -25.68
N ALA A 51 -70.96 33.22 -25.10
CA ALA A 51 -71.21 33.02 -23.67
C ALA A 51 -71.25 31.53 -23.30
N GLY A 52 -71.91 30.68 -24.10
CA GLY A 52 -71.95 29.24 -23.88
C GLY A 52 -70.58 28.58 -24.03
N GLN A 53 -69.81 28.99 -25.04
CA GLN A 53 -68.44 28.49 -25.25
C GLN A 53 -67.52 28.87 -24.10
N ILE A 54 -67.62 30.10 -23.58
CA ILE A 54 -66.83 30.55 -22.42
C ILE A 54 -67.20 29.77 -21.16
N VAL A 55 -68.49 29.56 -20.88
CA VAL A 55 -68.93 28.77 -19.73
C VAL A 55 -68.41 27.33 -19.82
N TRP A 56 -68.50 26.71 -20.99
CA TRP A 56 -67.95 25.36 -21.21
C TRP A 56 -66.42 25.31 -21.08
N LEU A 57 -65.71 26.29 -21.64
CA LEU A 57 -64.27 26.44 -21.49
C LEU A 57 -63.87 26.57 -20.03
N LEU A 58 -64.60 27.34 -19.22
CA LEU A 58 -64.34 27.48 -17.80
C LEU A 58 -64.55 26.16 -17.04
N ILE A 59 -65.58 25.39 -17.40
CA ILE A 59 -65.82 24.06 -16.79
C ILE A 59 -64.65 23.13 -17.08
N ILE A 60 -64.29 22.93 -18.36
CA ILE A 60 -63.19 22.02 -18.71
C ILE A 60 -61.85 22.52 -18.20
N PHE A 61 -61.62 23.84 -18.22
CA PHE A 61 -60.39 24.45 -17.72
C PHE A 61 -60.26 24.25 -16.22
N THR A 62 -61.36 24.39 -15.47
CA THR A 62 -61.36 24.14 -14.02
C THR A 62 -61.10 22.68 -13.71
N VAL A 63 -61.75 21.74 -14.41
CA VAL A 63 -61.51 20.29 -14.24
C VAL A 63 -60.05 19.96 -14.60
N PHE A 64 -59.52 20.48 -15.70
CA PHE A 64 -58.13 20.28 -16.08
C PHE A 64 -57.14 20.90 -15.08
N TYR A 65 -57.40 22.12 -14.64
CA TYR A 65 -56.58 22.84 -13.66
C TYR A 65 -56.52 22.09 -12.32
N THR A 66 -57.67 21.62 -11.83
CA THR A 66 -57.72 20.83 -10.59
C THR A 66 -56.94 19.52 -10.73
N LEU A 67 -57.01 18.84 -11.87
CA LEU A 67 -56.21 17.63 -12.14
C LEU A 67 -54.71 17.94 -12.20
N MET A 68 -54.31 19.05 -12.83
CA MET A 68 -52.92 19.51 -12.89
C MET A 68 -52.37 19.88 -11.49
N ALA A 69 -53.18 20.60 -10.71
CA ALA A 69 -52.83 21.02 -9.36
C ALA A 69 -52.69 19.82 -8.40
N THR A 70 -53.61 18.86 -8.49
CA THR A 70 -53.68 17.73 -7.54
C THR A 70 -52.81 16.54 -7.89
N VAL A 71 -52.45 16.33 -9.17
CA VAL A 71 -51.67 15.14 -9.59
C VAL A 71 -50.27 15.50 -10.05
N PHE A 72 -50.12 16.47 -10.95
CA PHE A 72 -48.82 16.76 -11.56
C PHE A 72 -47.88 17.51 -10.62
N THR A 73 -48.39 18.53 -9.93
CA THR A 73 -47.59 19.30 -8.95
C THR A 73 -47.00 18.42 -7.84
N PRO A 74 -47.77 17.56 -7.14
CA PRO A 74 -47.20 16.69 -6.11
C PRO A 74 -46.26 15.62 -6.67
N ARG A 75 -46.53 15.09 -7.88
CA ARG A 75 -45.60 14.14 -8.51
C ARG A 75 -44.25 14.78 -8.83
N LEU A 76 -44.24 16.00 -9.38
CA LEU A 76 -43.01 16.72 -9.67
C LEU A 76 -42.23 17.06 -8.39
N ARG A 77 -42.94 17.50 -7.34
CA ARG A 77 -42.34 17.75 -6.03
C ARG A 77 -41.71 16.49 -5.43
N LYS A 78 -42.37 15.33 -5.56
CA LYS A 78 -41.85 14.04 -5.10
C LYS A 78 -40.55 13.67 -5.82
N VAL A 79 -40.47 13.86 -7.14
CA VAL A 79 -39.25 13.56 -7.91
C VAL A 79 -38.08 14.44 -7.48
N ILE A 80 -38.31 15.75 -7.33
CA ILE A 80 -37.27 16.70 -6.89
C ILE A 80 -36.78 16.34 -5.48
N SER A 81 -37.71 16.08 -4.55
CA SER A 81 -37.38 15.67 -3.18
C SER A 81 -36.63 14.35 -3.15
N ASN A 82 -37.02 13.36 -3.96
CA ASN A 82 -36.35 12.07 -4.02
C ASN A 82 -34.91 12.22 -4.51
N ARG A 83 -34.70 12.95 -5.61
CA ARG A 83 -33.34 13.19 -6.13
C ARG A 83 -32.49 13.96 -5.12
N GLY A 84 -33.04 14.98 -4.47
CA GLY A 84 -32.34 15.71 -3.42
C GLY A 84 -31.95 14.82 -2.24
N SER A 85 -32.87 13.97 -1.78
CA SER A 85 -32.62 13.01 -0.70
C SER A 85 -31.55 11.99 -1.08
N THR A 86 -31.63 11.40 -2.27
CA THR A 86 -30.64 10.44 -2.77
C THR A 86 -29.27 11.08 -2.89
N ILE A 87 -29.15 12.29 -3.45
CA ILE A 87 -27.87 12.99 -3.54
C ILE A 87 -27.31 13.31 -2.15
N ALA A 88 -28.15 13.74 -1.22
CA ALA A 88 -27.73 14.03 0.15
C ALA A 88 -27.24 12.76 0.88
N GLU A 89 -27.95 11.65 0.69
CA GLU A 89 -27.60 10.33 1.23
C GLU A 89 -26.30 9.80 0.61
N ASP A 90 -26.17 9.84 -0.71
CA ASP A 90 -24.96 9.43 -1.42
C ASP A 90 -23.74 10.27 -0.97
N LEU A 91 -23.92 11.58 -0.80
CA LEU A 91 -22.85 12.46 -0.33
C LEU A 91 -22.50 12.19 1.13
N ALA A 92 -23.48 11.89 1.98
CA ALA A 92 -23.24 11.53 3.37
C ALA A 92 -22.49 10.18 3.47
N ASN A 93 -22.92 9.18 2.69
CA ASN A 93 -22.28 7.88 2.61
C ASN A 93 -20.85 7.99 2.06
N ALA A 94 -20.63 8.80 1.01
CA ALA A 94 -19.31 9.04 0.46
C ALA A 94 -18.37 9.70 1.48
N ARG A 95 -18.87 10.67 2.26
CA ARG A 95 -18.10 11.30 3.34
C ARG A 95 -17.80 10.31 4.46
N ALA A 96 -18.78 9.55 4.93
CA ALA A 96 -18.59 8.53 5.96
C ALA A 96 -17.56 7.48 5.53
N ASN A 97 -17.66 6.98 4.29
CA ASN A 97 -16.69 6.03 3.73
C ASN A 97 -15.29 6.61 3.61
N ARG A 98 -15.18 7.89 3.21
CA ARG A 98 -13.90 8.60 3.17
C ARG A 98 -13.30 8.74 4.57
N ASP A 99 -14.08 9.18 5.54
CA ASP A 99 -13.63 9.43 6.91
C ASP A 99 -13.19 8.12 7.58
N GLU A 100 -13.96 7.04 7.38
CA GLU A 100 -13.60 5.68 7.82
C GLU A 100 -12.31 5.19 7.14
N ALA A 101 -12.17 5.36 5.83
CA ALA A 101 -10.94 4.99 5.12
C ALA A 101 -9.73 5.80 5.60
N GLU A 102 -9.89 7.09 5.88
CA GLU A 102 -8.83 7.94 6.43
C GLU A 102 -8.47 7.54 7.87
N ALA A 103 -9.45 7.14 8.68
CA ALA A 103 -9.21 6.62 10.03
C ALA A 103 -8.41 5.30 9.97
N GLN A 104 -8.88 4.34 9.17
CA GLN A 104 -8.19 3.05 8.98
C GLN A 104 -6.77 3.23 8.42
N ALA A 105 -6.58 4.14 7.47
CA ALA A 105 -5.25 4.44 6.93
C ALA A 105 -4.30 5.02 7.98
N LYS A 106 -4.81 5.90 8.87
CA LYS A 106 -4.02 6.45 9.98
C LYS A 106 -3.65 5.37 10.99
N ASP A 107 -4.60 4.51 11.36
CA ASP A 107 -4.37 3.42 12.31
C ASP A 107 -3.37 2.41 11.75
N ALA A 108 -3.51 2.00 10.49
CA ALA A 108 -2.57 1.12 9.82
C ALA A 108 -1.16 1.72 9.71
N ALA A 109 -1.05 3.03 9.43
CA ALA A 109 0.22 3.73 9.41
C ALA A 109 0.86 3.79 10.81
N ALA A 110 0.06 4.04 11.85
CA ALA A 110 0.53 4.06 13.24
C ALA A 110 1.00 2.67 13.70
N GLU A 111 0.24 1.62 13.38
CA GLU A 111 0.60 0.23 13.68
C GLU A 111 1.90 -0.17 12.96
N THR A 112 2.03 0.17 11.69
CA THR A 112 3.25 -0.08 10.91
C THR A 112 4.46 0.64 11.52
N ALA A 113 4.31 1.92 11.90
CA ALA A 113 5.37 2.68 12.54
C ALA A 113 5.76 2.09 13.91
N ALA A 114 4.79 1.65 14.70
CA ALA A 114 5.01 0.97 15.98
C ALA A 114 5.75 -0.37 15.79
N ALA A 115 5.33 -1.18 14.81
CA ALA A 115 5.97 -2.45 14.48
C ALA A 115 7.42 -2.27 14.01
N HIS A 116 7.69 -1.28 13.17
CA HIS A 116 9.06 -0.93 12.77
C HIS A 116 9.92 -0.50 13.97
N THR A 117 9.37 0.33 14.86
CA THR A 117 10.07 0.78 16.05
C THR A 117 10.38 -0.38 16.99
N ALA A 118 9.41 -1.26 17.24
CA ALA A 118 9.59 -2.47 18.04
C ALA A 118 10.63 -3.41 17.43
N SER A 119 10.61 -3.60 16.10
CA SER A 119 11.59 -4.44 15.39
C SER A 119 13.00 -3.89 15.51
N ARG A 120 13.18 -2.57 15.34
CA ARG A 120 14.50 -1.92 15.50
C ARG A 120 15.01 -2.03 16.93
N LYS A 121 14.12 -1.86 17.92
CA LYS A 121 14.45 -2.05 19.34
C LYS A 121 14.89 -3.48 19.62
N LEU A 122 14.11 -4.47 19.16
CA LEU A 122 14.44 -5.88 19.33
C LEU A 122 15.78 -6.25 18.68
N ALA A 123 16.04 -5.75 17.47
CA ALA A 123 17.31 -5.97 16.79
C ALA A 123 18.50 -5.37 17.57
N ALA A 124 18.35 -4.15 18.09
CA ALA A 124 19.37 -3.51 18.91
C ALA A 124 19.61 -4.27 20.23
N GLU A 125 18.55 -4.72 20.90
CA GLU A 125 18.64 -5.53 22.12
C GLU A 125 19.28 -6.89 21.88
N ALA A 126 18.95 -7.56 20.77
CA ALA A 126 19.54 -8.84 20.39
C ALA A 126 21.05 -8.70 20.10
N LEU A 127 21.44 -7.65 19.37
CA LEU A 127 22.86 -7.35 19.12
C LEU A 127 23.61 -7.03 20.42
N ALA A 128 23.02 -6.22 21.31
CA ALA A 128 23.60 -5.91 22.60
C ALA A 128 23.80 -7.17 23.46
N ARG A 129 22.78 -8.05 23.51
CA ARG A 129 22.87 -9.32 24.24
C ARG A 129 23.93 -10.24 23.64
N SER A 130 23.95 -10.39 22.31
CA SER A 130 24.94 -11.22 21.62
C SER A 130 26.37 -10.73 21.88
N ASN A 131 26.61 -9.42 21.80
CA ASN A 131 27.92 -8.84 22.10
C ASN A 131 28.33 -9.06 23.57
N ALA A 132 27.39 -8.94 24.52
CA ALA A 132 27.65 -9.22 25.92
C ALA A 132 28.00 -10.70 26.17
N GLU A 133 27.28 -11.63 25.53
CA GLU A 133 27.57 -13.06 25.62
C GLU A 133 28.91 -13.43 24.99
N ILE A 134 29.24 -12.85 23.83
CA ILE A 134 30.55 -13.03 23.18
C ILE A 134 31.65 -12.52 24.10
N ALA A 135 31.54 -11.29 24.64
CA ALA A 135 32.54 -10.73 25.54
C ALA A 135 32.73 -11.59 26.80
N ALA A 136 31.65 -12.11 27.37
CA ALA A 136 31.72 -13.01 28.53
C ALA A 136 32.41 -14.35 28.19
N GLN A 137 32.10 -14.94 27.04
CA GLN A 137 32.74 -16.17 26.57
C GLN A 137 34.22 -15.95 26.26
N THR A 138 34.58 -14.86 25.58
CA THR A 138 35.98 -14.50 25.31
C THR A 138 36.75 -14.33 26.61
N ALA A 139 36.23 -13.59 27.60
CA ALA A 139 36.89 -13.42 28.89
C ALA A 139 37.06 -14.76 29.65
N ALA A 140 36.07 -15.64 29.58
CA ALA A 140 36.15 -16.97 30.19
C ALA A 140 37.21 -17.86 29.50
N GLU A 141 37.27 -17.85 28.17
CA GLU A 141 38.27 -18.60 27.41
C GLU A 141 39.68 -18.02 27.60
N ASP A 142 39.85 -16.70 27.61
CA ASP A 142 41.12 -16.04 27.90
C ASP A 142 41.66 -16.42 29.27
N THR A 143 40.77 -16.52 30.27
CA THR A 143 41.14 -16.98 31.62
C THR A 143 41.64 -18.43 31.59
N LYS A 144 40.96 -19.33 30.86
CA LYS A 144 41.39 -20.73 30.72
C LYS A 144 42.71 -20.85 29.95
N LEU A 145 42.87 -20.08 28.89
CA LEU A 145 44.09 -20.02 28.08
C LEU A 145 45.28 -19.56 28.90
N ASN A 146 45.12 -18.47 29.67
CA ASN A 146 46.18 -17.97 30.57
C ASN A 146 46.56 -19.00 31.64
N ALA A 147 45.59 -19.70 32.23
CA ALA A 147 45.86 -20.77 33.19
C ALA A 147 46.67 -21.91 32.56
N ARG A 148 46.27 -22.37 31.36
CA ARG A 148 46.99 -23.41 30.61
C ARG A 148 48.39 -22.98 30.19
N LEU A 149 48.55 -21.71 29.81
CA LEU A 149 49.84 -21.13 29.45
C LEU A 149 50.77 -21.13 30.67
N SER A 150 50.30 -20.65 31.83
CA SER A 150 51.06 -20.67 33.07
C SER A 150 51.46 -22.09 33.49
N GLU A 151 50.55 -23.07 33.36
CA GLU A 151 50.85 -24.47 33.65
C GLU A 151 51.90 -25.05 32.68
N ALA A 152 51.78 -24.75 31.38
CA ALA A 152 52.75 -25.16 30.38
C ALA A 152 54.13 -24.56 30.65
N GLU A 153 54.21 -23.27 30.97
CA GLU A 153 55.46 -22.59 31.33
C GLU A 153 56.10 -23.18 32.59
N ALA A 154 55.30 -23.54 33.61
CA ALA A 154 55.80 -24.22 34.79
C ALA A 154 56.39 -25.61 34.45
N ARG A 155 55.70 -26.40 33.62
CA ARG A 155 56.19 -27.70 33.15
C ARG A 155 57.46 -27.58 32.33
N ILE A 156 57.55 -26.59 31.43
CA ILE A 156 58.74 -26.34 30.62
C ILE A 156 59.92 -25.95 31.51
N ARG A 157 59.72 -25.08 32.50
CA ARG A 157 60.76 -24.73 33.48
C ARG A 157 61.25 -25.94 34.25
N ALA A 158 60.33 -26.74 34.79
CA ALA A 158 60.69 -27.96 35.52
C ALA A 158 61.46 -28.97 34.63
N ALA A 159 61.02 -29.17 33.38
CA ALA A 159 61.73 -30.04 32.43
C ALA A 159 63.13 -29.52 32.09
N ARG A 160 63.27 -28.20 31.91
CA ARG A 160 64.57 -27.55 31.69
C ARG A 160 65.49 -27.75 32.88
N ASP A 161 65.01 -27.50 34.09
CA ASP A 161 65.83 -27.60 35.30
C ASP A 161 66.29 -29.04 35.54
N THR A 162 65.40 -30.03 35.33
CA THR A 162 65.75 -31.45 35.36
C THR A 162 66.79 -31.79 34.29
N ALA A 163 66.63 -31.33 33.05
CA ALA A 163 67.60 -31.56 31.98
C ALA A 163 68.98 -30.95 32.31
N MET A 164 69.02 -29.73 32.86
CA MET A 164 70.27 -29.07 33.27
C MET A 164 70.93 -29.78 34.46
N ALA A 165 70.14 -30.34 35.38
CA ALA A 165 70.66 -31.17 36.48
C ALA A 165 71.35 -32.44 35.94
N HIS A 166 70.70 -33.16 35.01
CA HIS A 166 71.30 -34.33 34.36
C HIS A 166 72.57 -33.99 33.58
N VAL A 167 72.60 -32.86 32.87
CA VAL A 167 73.83 -32.39 32.19
C VAL A 167 74.95 -32.14 33.18
N THR A 168 74.66 -31.52 34.33
CA THR A 168 75.64 -31.24 35.39
C THR A 168 76.15 -32.55 36.03
N GLU A 169 75.28 -33.53 36.23
CA GLU A 169 75.62 -34.86 36.73
C GLU A 169 76.57 -35.59 35.77
N ILE A 170 76.19 -35.70 34.50
CA ILE A 170 77.02 -36.35 33.46
C ILE A 170 78.37 -35.62 33.29
N ALA A 171 78.36 -34.28 33.30
CA ALA A 171 79.58 -33.50 33.23
C ALA A 171 80.49 -33.74 34.45
N GLY A 172 79.91 -33.85 35.65
CA GLY A 172 80.62 -34.16 36.88
C GLY A 172 81.26 -35.55 36.87
N GLU A 173 80.50 -36.58 36.49
CA GLU A 173 80.99 -37.95 36.33
C GLU A 173 82.13 -38.01 35.30
N THR A 174 81.93 -37.37 34.14
CA THR A 174 82.94 -37.34 33.07
C THR A 174 84.21 -36.62 33.52
N ALA A 175 84.09 -35.47 34.20
CA ALA A 175 85.22 -34.74 34.75
C ALA A 175 85.99 -35.53 35.82
N GLN A 176 85.28 -36.26 36.69
CA GLN A 176 85.91 -37.13 37.70
C GLN A 176 86.74 -38.23 37.04
N VAL A 177 86.19 -38.91 36.03
CA VAL A 177 86.89 -39.95 35.26
C VAL A 177 88.13 -39.36 34.57
N LEU A 178 88.02 -38.19 33.96
CA LEU A 178 89.14 -37.50 33.31
C LEU A 178 90.26 -37.14 34.30
N VAL A 179 89.93 -36.59 35.47
CA VAL A 179 90.93 -36.21 36.49
C VAL A 179 91.62 -37.43 37.08
N GLU A 180 90.89 -38.51 37.33
CA GLU A 180 91.46 -39.77 37.82
C GLU A 180 92.45 -40.36 36.81
N LYS A 181 92.10 -40.34 35.51
CA LYS A 181 93.00 -40.79 34.43
C LYS A 181 94.25 -39.93 34.28
N LEU A 182 94.16 -38.61 34.52
CA LEU A 182 95.29 -37.68 34.36
C LEU A 182 96.22 -37.63 35.58
N THR A 183 95.67 -37.71 36.79
CA THR A 183 96.41 -37.47 38.04
C THR A 183 96.68 -38.74 38.85
N GLY A 184 96.04 -39.86 38.49
CA GLY A 184 96.16 -41.14 39.18
C GLY A 184 95.48 -41.19 40.55
N LYS A 185 94.73 -40.15 40.93
CA LYS A 185 93.96 -40.08 42.18
C LYS A 185 92.54 -39.55 41.89
N PRO A 186 91.49 -40.08 42.55
CA PRO A 186 90.14 -39.60 42.34
C PRO A 186 89.98 -38.17 42.87
N ALA A 187 89.35 -37.29 42.08
CA ALA A 187 88.94 -35.98 42.55
C ALA A 187 87.81 -36.10 43.59
N THR A 188 87.90 -35.38 44.70
CA THR A 188 86.86 -35.41 45.72
C THR A 188 85.61 -34.66 45.25
N ALA A 189 84.43 -35.19 45.55
CA ALA A 189 83.13 -34.61 45.13
C ALA A 189 82.97 -33.14 45.57
N ALA A 190 83.57 -32.75 46.70
CA ALA A 190 83.58 -31.37 47.20
C ALA A 190 84.37 -30.40 46.30
N ALA A 191 85.51 -30.84 45.74
CA ALA A 191 86.34 -30.02 44.86
C ALA A 191 85.69 -29.81 43.48
N LEU A 192 85.08 -30.86 42.91
CA LEU A 192 84.29 -30.77 41.68
C LEU A 192 83.10 -29.83 41.84
N LYS A 193 82.31 -29.97 42.92
CA LYS A 193 81.15 -29.11 43.19
C LYS A 193 81.54 -27.64 43.38
N SER A 194 82.67 -27.37 44.05
CA SER A 194 83.21 -26.01 44.17
C SER A 194 83.70 -25.43 42.83
N ALA A 195 84.16 -26.26 41.90
CA ALA A 195 84.60 -25.80 40.59
C ALA A 195 83.41 -25.49 39.67
N PHE A 196 82.38 -26.34 39.65
CA PHE A 196 81.15 -26.09 38.87
C PHE A 196 80.41 -24.83 39.33
N GLY A 197 80.28 -24.61 40.64
CA GLY A 197 79.62 -23.41 41.19
C GLY A 197 80.38 -22.09 40.98
N LYS A 198 81.62 -22.13 40.48
CA LYS A 198 82.38 -20.92 40.07
C LYS A 198 82.21 -20.56 38.60
N VAL A 199 81.62 -21.45 37.79
CA VAL A 199 81.46 -21.30 36.34
C VAL A 199 80.02 -20.92 35.95
N SER A 200 79.04 -21.16 36.83
CA SER A 200 77.68 -20.63 36.75
C SER A 200 77.57 -19.22 37.34
#